data_AF-A0A0F0H9Z4-F1
#
_entry.id   AF-A0A0F0H9Z4-F1
#
_cell.length_a   1.000
_cell.length_b   1.000
_cell.length_c   1.000
_cell.angle_alpha   90.00
_cell.angle_beta   90.00
_cell.angle_gamma   90.00
#
_symmetry.space_group_name_H-M   'P 1'
#
loop_
_entity.id
_entity.type
_entity.pdbx_description
1 polymer ?
#
loop_
_entity_poly.entity_id
_entity_poly.type
_entity_poly.pdbx_seq_one_letter_code
_entity_poly.pdbx_strand_id
1 'polypeptide(L)'
;MTTPVDPAQKTPAAKPATKAAAKPVAAKPAAKATKAPAKAPAKTPAAKAPAQAPAKPAAAKAPADKSSSTKAAPAKGTPAKAEAKAKPVAVVEPIKPGKDAWARLATQVNGSRSVTELLKKAELSGWNVKVQPAVTLAETDNCTECEAPAGEKHKKNCLMLEDVPNDTGLVDPEHTAVPLEMDNTWGLVRPHPDAPHRRKFISSTNSNKVPVPIEVRGEMLTSIMKDTKAKTGPAGPLWNDKAAFASIRIPEPLMVGGKDPVEFRVVLLNSLVTARSSKLIISPVRVATQTVHPVEFLKCPNHINLSATDDADKRITETSTGLDLLHTYTQWFTESAEALYARTLTADEFSQFCNTLFPYPGDTGTHAKRTRHQMCINLMRIMFEGKVDITENIAGTAWGALQAALTVCQQFDTETGETETDRAMTALFTDKNNPSKTAWQLARRFVKVS
;
A
#
# COMPACT_ATOMS: atom_id res chain seq x y z
N MET A 1 -12.72 -69.22 -29.42
CA MET A 1 -13.03 -68.69 -28.08
C MET A 1 -12.35 -67.34 -27.99
N THR A 2 -12.96 -66.20 -27.77
CA THR A 2 -14.35 -65.76 -27.54
C THR A 2 -14.22 -64.23 -27.63
N THR A 3 -15.06 -63.59 -28.45
CA THR A 3 -15.79 -62.31 -28.25
C THR A 3 -15.50 -61.43 -27.01
N PRO A 4 -15.94 -60.14 -26.97
CA PRO A 4 -16.31 -59.23 -28.06
C PRO A 4 -15.97 -57.73 -27.83
N VAL A 5 -16.17 -56.96 -28.90
CA VAL A 5 -16.46 -55.53 -28.94
C VAL A 5 -17.93 -55.29 -28.56
N ASP A 6 -18.22 -54.27 -27.75
CA ASP A 6 -19.58 -53.75 -27.51
C ASP A 6 -19.53 -52.21 -27.32
N PRO A 7 -20.65 -51.47 -27.50
CA PRO A 7 -20.67 -50.26 -28.31
C PRO A 7 -21.31 -49.05 -27.59
N ALA A 8 -21.35 -47.93 -28.29
CA ALA A 8 -22.40 -46.90 -28.26
C ALA A 8 -22.92 -46.40 -26.89
N GLN A 9 -22.42 -45.23 -26.46
CA GLN A 9 -23.20 -44.33 -25.61
C GLN A 9 -23.92 -43.27 -26.46
N LYS A 10 -25.26 -43.30 -26.33
CA LYS A 10 -26.24 -42.43 -26.95
C LYS A 10 -26.24 -41.05 -26.30
N THR A 11 -26.12 -40.01 -27.12
CA THR A 11 -26.47 -38.63 -26.82
C THR A 11 -28.00 -38.46 -26.76
N PRO A 12 -28.57 -37.78 -25.76
CA PRO A 12 -29.95 -37.36 -25.80
C PRO A 12 -30.10 -36.03 -26.58
N ALA A 13 -30.94 -36.07 -27.62
CA ALA A 13 -31.41 -34.91 -28.35
C ALA A 13 -32.38 -34.08 -27.51
N ALA A 14 -32.13 -32.78 -27.38
CA ALA A 14 -33.08 -31.80 -26.87
C ALA A 14 -33.72 -31.01 -28.04
N LYS A 15 -35.04 -30.93 -27.99
CA LYS A 15 -35.94 -30.31 -28.99
C LYS A 15 -35.70 -28.80 -29.17
N PRO A 16 -36.02 -28.25 -30.35
CA PRO A 16 -35.93 -26.82 -30.63
C PRO A 16 -37.13 -26.07 -30.02
N ALA A 17 -36.85 -25.05 -29.21
CA ALA A 17 -37.84 -24.09 -28.77
C ALA A 17 -38.04 -22.99 -29.83
N THR A 18 -39.31 -22.69 -30.05
CA THR A 18 -39.92 -21.87 -31.09
C THR A 18 -39.60 -20.38 -30.99
N LYS A 19 -39.39 -19.78 -32.16
CA LYS A 19 -39.42 -18.34 -32.44
C LYS A 19 -40.75 -17.72 -31.99
N ALA A 20 -40.68 -16.64 -31.22
CA ALA A 20 -41.74 -15.63 -31.14
C ALA A 20 -41.13 -14.27 -31.53
N ALA A 21 -41.57 -13.77 -32.69
CA ALA A 21 -41.20 -12.48 -33.23
C ALA A 21 -42.00 -11.38 -32.54
N ALA A 22 -41.32 -10.43 -31.89
CA ALA A 22 -41.90 -9.18 -31.44
C ALA A 22 -41.58 -8.06 -32.44
N LYS A 23 -42.64 -7.38 -32.88
CA LYS A 23 -42.63 -6.24 -33.82
C LYS A 23 -41.81 -5.06 -33.28
N PRO A 24 -41.11 -4.30 -34.14
CA PRO A 24 -40.50 -3.04 -33.77
C PRO A 24 -41.54 -1.91 -33.77
N VAL A 25 -41.62 -1.15 -32.67
CA VAL A 25 -42.35 0.12 -32.60
C VAL A 25 -41.43 1.23 -33.09
N ALA A 26 -41.90 1.93 -34.12
CA ALA A 26 -41.25 3.09 -34.71
C ALA A 26 -41.32 4.30 -33.76
N ALA A 27 -40.17 4.96 -33.53
CA ALA A 27 -40.11 6.30 -32.97
C ALA A 27 -39.43 7.24 -33.98
N LYS A 28 -40.15 8.31 -34.30
CA LYS A 28 -39.83 9.36 -35.28
C LYS A 28 -38.78 10.34 -34.70
N PRO A 29 -37.89 10.94 -35.52
CA PRO A 29 -36.82 11.81 -35.04
C PRO A 29 -37.24 13.28 -35.04
N ALA A 30 -36.87 14.03 -33.99
CA ALA A 30 -36.71 15.48 -34.04
C ALA A 30 -36.03 16.01 -32.77
N ALA A 31 -34.78 16.47 -32.87
CA ALA A 31 -34.31 17.63 -32.11
C ALA A 31 -33.02 18.20 -32.71
N LYS A 32 -33.14 19.47 -33.11
CA LYS A 32 -32.17 20.38 -33.71
C LYS A 32 -30.82 20.43 -32.98
N ALA A 33 -29.75 20.34 -33.77
CA ALA A 33 -28.44 20.84 -33.43
C ALA A 33 -28.44 22.37 -33.36
N THR A 34 -27.97 22.94 -32.25
CA THR A 34 -27.60 24.36 -32.15
C THR A 34 -26.08 24.45 -32.02
N LYS A 35 -25.46 25.08 -33.01
CA LYS A 35 -24.05 25.50 -33.02
C LYS A 35 -23.86 26.63 -32.00
N ALA A 36 -22.90 26.48 -31.10
CA ALA A 36 -22.31 27.59 -30.35
C ALA A 36 -20.90 27.90 -30.89
N PRO A 37 -20.52 29.17 -31.04
CA PRO A 37 -19.27 29.56 -31.70
C PRO A 37 -18.04 29.46 -30.79
N ALA A 38 -16.93 29.09 -31.41
CA ALA A 38 -15.60 29.01 -30.82
C ALA A 38 -15.12 30.40 -30.33
N LYS A 39 -14.61 30.44 -29.10
CA LYS A 39 -13.92 31.61 -28.53
C LYS A 39 -12.41 31.35 -28.58
N ALA A 40 -11.69 32.27 -29.22
CA ALA A 40 -10.24 32.24 -29.40
C ALA A 40 -9.47 32.24 -28.06
N PRO A 41 -8.30 31.59 -27.97
CA PRO A 41 -7.46 31.63 -26.78
C PRO A 41 -6.68 32.95 -26.67
N ALA A 42 -6.72 33.54 -25.48
CA ALA A 42 -5.96 34.71 -25.09
C ALA A 42 -4.46 34.37 -24.94
N LYS A 43 -3.60 35.28 -25.42
CA LYS A 43 -2.14 35.23 -25.32
C LYS A 43 -1.69 35.30 -23.86
N THR A 44 -0.81 34.39 -23.45
CA THR A 44 -0.03 34.47 -22.20
C THR A 44 1.30 35.16 -22.46
N PRO A 45 1.73 36.17 -21.66
CA PRO A 45 3.06 36.76 -21.78
C PRO A 45 4.13 35.89 -21.11
N ALA A 46 5.31 35.86 -21.74
CA ALA A 46 6.48 35.08 -21.37
C ALA A 46 7.05 35.49 -19.99
N ALA A 47 7.34 34.48 -19.15
CA ALA A 47 8.08 34.64 -17.91
C ALA A 47 9.58 34.46 -18.14
N LYS A 48 10.36 35.41 -17.63
CA LYS A 48 11.84 35.44 -17.64
C LYS A 48 12.43 34.31 -16.80
N ALA A 49 13.51 33.72 -17.30
CA ALA A 49 14.38 32.77 -16.60
C ALA A 49 15.16 33.44 -15.44
N PRO A 50 15.38 32.76 -14.31
CA PRO A 50 16.32 33.20 -13.29
C PRO A 50 17.75 32.70 -13.58
N ALA A 51 18.70 33.60 -13.36
CA ALA A 51 20.14 33.42 -13.56
C ALA A 51 20.76 32.44 -12.54
N GLN A 52 21.75 31.67 -13.02
CA GLN A 52 22.63 30.81 -12.24
C GLN A 52 23.65 31.65 -11.46
N ALA A 53 23.88 31.29 -10.18
CA ALA A 53 25.00 31.78 -9.39
C ALA A 53 26.07 30.66 -9.28
N PRO A 54 27.38 31.00 -9.31
CA PRO A 54 28.45 30.01 -9.43
C PRO A 54 28.89 29.39 -8.10
N ALA A 55 29.34 28.14 -8.21
CA ALA A 55 29.95 27.32 -7.17
C ALA A 55 31.31 27.85 -6.71
N LYS A 56 31.69 27.53 -5.47
CA LYS A 56 33.06 27.69 -4.95
C LYS A 56 33.51 26.39 -4.24
N PRO A 57 34.79 25.95 -4.37
CA PRO A 57 35.16 24.55 -4.15
C PRO A 57 35.81 24.24 -2.80
N ALA A 58 35.68 22.96 -2.44
CA ALA A 58 36.53 22.02 -1.69
C ALA A 58 37.62 22.51 -0.71
N ALA A 59 37.68 21.84 0.45
CA ALA A 59 38.94 21.46 1.07
C ALA A 59 38.79 20.18 1.92
N ALA A 60 39.46 19.11 1.49
CA ALA A 60 39.73 17.91 2.26
C ALA A 60 41.01 18.10 3.11
N LYS A 61 41.09 17.45 4.28
CA LYS A 61 42.32 16.86 4.84
C LYS A 61 42.04 16.13 6.17
N ALA A 62 42.14 14.80 6.13
CA ALA A 62 42.79 14.00 7.17
C ALA A 62 44.31 13.97 6.87
N PRO A 63 45.22 13.31 7.63
CA PRO A 63 45.03 12.36 8.75
C PRO A 63 46.03 12.56 9.92
N ALA A 64 45.94 11.71 10.97
CA ALA A 64 47.05 10.87 11.45
C ALA A 64 46.80 10.31 12.87
N ASP A 65 46.99 8.99 12.97
CA ASP A 65 47.18 8.18 14.17
C ASP A 65 48.28 8.71 15.11
N LYS A 66 48.13 8.41 16.41
CA LYS A 66 49.25 7.98 17.27
C LYS A 66 48.78 7.21 18.51
N SER A 67 49.18 5.94 18.51
CA SER A 67 49.34 5.03 19.65
C SER A 67 50.16 5.66 20.80
N SER A 68 49.80 5.36 22.05
CA SER A 68 50.74 4.78 23.03
C SER A 68 50.05 4.30 24.30
N SER A 69 50.50 3.13 24.74
CA SER A 69 50.20 2.38 25.95
C SER A 69 50.97 2.88 27.19
N THR A 70 50.43 2.71 28.40
CA THR A 70 51.07 2.31 29.70
C THR A 70 50.16 2.73 30.87
N LYS A 71 50.07 2.16 32.09
CA LYS A 71 50.63 1.01 32.84
C LYS A 71 49.76 0.87 34.13
N ALA A 72 49.74 -0.29 34.77
CA ALA A 72 48.93 -0.60 35.95
C ALA A 72 49.62 -0.32 37.32
N ALA A 73 48.78 0.12 38.29
CA ALA A 73 48.69 -0.15 39.76
C ALA A 73 49.84 0.26 40.75
N PRO A 74 49.67 0.25 42.12
CA PRO A 74 48.50 -0.05 42.99
C PRO A 74 48.25 0.81 44.29
N ALA A 75 47.05 0.63 44.88
CA ALA A 75 46.61 0.50 46.30
C ALA A 75 46.78 1.58 47.41
N LYS A 76 45.66 1.99 48.05
CA LYS A 76 45.22 1.78 49.48
C LYS A 76 44.29 2.90 50.01
N GLY A 77 43.22 2.54 50.73
CA GLY A 77 42.58 3.44 51.73
C GLY A 77 41.04 3.37 51.92
N THR A 78 40.59 2.47 52.82
CA THR A 78 39.51 2.60 53.86
C THR A 78 38.04 2.94 53.47
N PRO A 79 37.01 2.28 54.07
CA PRO A 79 35.63 2.34 53.60
C PRO A 79 34.80 3.45 54.25
N ALA A 80 34.07 4.22 53.46
CA ALA A 80 33.02 5.13 53.93
C ALA A 80 31.63 4.56 53.60
N LYS A 81 30.85 4.38 54.66
CA LYS A 81 29.44 4.00 54.66
C LYS A 81 28.64 5.10 53.92
N ALA A 82 28.04 4.76 52.77
CA ALA A 82 27.13 5.64 52.06
C ALA A 82 25.74 4.99 51.99
N GLU A 83 24.80 5.59 52.71
CA GLU A 83 23.37 5.29 52.59
C GLU A 83 22.93 5.47 51.14
N ALA A 84 22.37 4.40 50.57
CA ALA A 84 21.78 4.43 49.24
C ALA A 84 20.49 5.26 49.29
N LYS A 85 20.60 6.55 48.96
CA LYS A 85 19.44 7.34 48.52
C LYS A 85 18.90 6.70 47.25
N ALA A 86 17.70 6.12 47.34
CA ALA A 86 16.94 5.66 46.19
C ALA A 86 16.83 6.81 45.18
N LYS A 87 17.37 6.60 43.97
CA LYS A 87 17.16 7.52 42.86
C LYS A 87 15.66 7.58 42.56
N PRO A 88 15.07 8.78 42.41
CA PRO A 88 13.69 8.89 41.98
C PRO A 88 13.55 8.20 40.62
N VAL A 89 12.53 7.34 40.52
CA VAL A 89 12.14 6.68 39.27
C VAL A 89 11.96 7.78 38.22
N ALA A 90 12.74 7.71 37.14
CA ALA A 90 12.62 8.64 36.04
C ALA A 90 11.16 8.61 35.56
N VAL A 91 10.49 9.76 35.66
CA VAL A 91 9.19 9.97 35.03
C VAL A 91 9.42 9.72 33.54
N VAL A 92 8.90 8.61 33.05
CA VAL A 92 8.98 8.24 31.63
C VAL A 92 8.26 9.35 30.87
N GLU A 93 8.98 10.05 30.00
CA GLU A 93 8.36 11.05 29.14
C GLU A 93 7.21 10.42 28.33
N PRO A 94 6.09 11.14 28.11
CA PRO A 94 4.97 10.65 27.32
C PRO A 94 5.45 10.17 25.95
N ILE A 95 5.15 8.92 25.59
CA ILE A 95 5.51 8.40 24.27
C ILE A 95 4.64 9.16 23.26
N LYS A 96 5.26 10.06 22.47
CA LYS A 96 4.55 10.73 21.37
C LYS A 96 4.08 9.66 20.37
N PRO A 97 2.79 9.63 19.99
CA PRO A 97 2.31 8.69 18.99
C PRO A 97 3.09 8.87 17.69
N GLY A 98 3.60 7.77 17.13
CA GLY A 98 4.27 7.76 15.83
C GLY A 98 3.30 8.02 14.67
N LYS A 99 3.71 7.74 13.43
CA LYS A 99 2.77 7.69 12.30
C LYS A 99 2.16 6.30 12.19
N ASP A 100 0.88 6.22 11.84
CA ASP A 100 0.28 4.96 11.46
C ASP A 100 0.72 4.50 10.07
N ALA A 101 0.46 3.22 9.75
CA ALA A 101 0.91 2.63 8.50
C ALA A 101 0.41 3.39 7.26
N TRP A 102 -0.84 3.88 7.25
CA TRP A 102 -1.34 4.68 6.13
C TRP A 102 -0.64 6.04 6.05
N ALA A 103 -0.41 6.68 7.20
CA ALA A 103 0.30 7.96 7.26
C ALA A 103 1.79 7.86 6.86
N ARG A 104 2.41 6.68 7.00
CA ARG A 104 3.78 6.41 6.52
C ARG A 104 3.86 6.21 5.01
N LEU A 105 2.81 5.62 4.42
CA LEU A 105 2.72 5.42 2.97
C LEU A 105 2.19 6.64 2.23
N ALA A 106 1.59 7.59 2.94
CA ALA A 106 1.03 8.78 2.33
C ALA A 106 2.12 9.77 1.88
N THR A 107 1.88 10.40 0.74
CA THR A 107 2.47 11.71 0.45
C THR A 107 1.98 12.68 1.53
N GLN A 108 2.87 13.46 2.15
CA GLN A 108 2.54 14.28 3.33
C GLN A 108 1.42 15.31 3.03
N VAL A 109 0.17 14.92 3.27
CA VAL A 109 -1.00 15.74 3.01
C VAL A 109 -1.87 15.75 4.27
N ASN A 110 -1.84 16.87 4.99
CA ASN A 110 -2.71 17.11 6.14
C ASN A 110 -3.73 18.21 5.79
N GLY A 111 -4.98 18.03 6.27
CA GLY A 111 -5.95 19.12 6.37
C GLY A 111 -6.70 19.50 5.08
N SER A 112 -7.04 18.54 4.22
CA SER A 112 -7.91 18.80 3.05
C SER A 112 -9.38 18.90 3.46
N ARG A 113 -10.12 19.82 2.85
CA ARG A 113 -11.56 20.02 3.12
C ARG A 113 -12.45 19.12 2.26
N SER A 114 -11.92 18.57 1.18
CA SER A 114 -12.62 17.64 0.29
C SER A 114 -11.71 16.50 -0.19
N VAL A 115 -12.31 15.42 -0.69
CA VAL A 115 -11.56 14.30 -1.30
C VAL A 115 -10.84 14.76 -2.56
N THR A 116 -11.45 15.62 -3.38
CA THR A 116 -10.80 16.21 -4.56
C THR A 116 -9.53 16.99 -4.19
N GLU A 117 -9.59 17.81 -3.12
CA GLU A 117 -8.42 18.54 -2.62
C GLU A 117 -7.36 17.58 -2.07
N LEU A 118 -7.77 16.52 -1.36
CA LEU A 118 -6.89 15.46 -0.87
C LEU A 118 -6.13 14.79 -2.03
N LEU A 119 -6.83 14.34 -3.07
CA LEU A 119 -6.22 13.69 -4.24
C LEU A 119 -5.26 14.64 -4.96
N LYS A 120 -5.63 15.92 -5.10
CA LYS A 120 -4.76 16.91 -5.74
C LYS A 120 -3.47 17.13 -4.96
N LYS A 121 -3.56 17.34 -3.64
CA LYS A 121 -2.38 17.54 -2.77
C LYS A 121 -1.51 16.30 -2.68
N ALA A 122 -2.10 15.10 -2.82
CA ALA A 122 -1.37 13.83 -2.84
C ALA A 122 -0.78 13.50 -4.22
N GLU A 123 -0.88 14.42 -5.19
CA GLU A 123 -0.44 14.23 -6.58
C GLU A 123 -1.09 13.00 -7.26
N LEU A 124 -2.29 12.65 -6.79
CA LEU A 124 -3.10 11.55 -7.30
C LEU A 124 -4.08 11.99 -8.40
N SER A 125 -4.25 13.30 -8.58
CA SER A 125 -5.10 13.86 -9.63
C SER A 125 -4.38 13.95 -10.97
N GLY A 126 -5.12 13.76 -12.06
CA GLY A 126 -4.63 13.96 -13.42
C GLY A 126 -3.71 12.83 -13.91
N TRP A 127 -3.73 11.67 -13.27
CA TRP A 127 -2.93 10.52 -13.71
C TRP A 127 -3.25 10.11 -15.15
N ASN A 128 -4.50 10.33 -15.62
CA ASN A 128 -4.91 10.18 -17.02
C ASN A 128 -4.30 8.92 -17.67
N VAL A 129 -4.50 7.79 -17.00
CA VAL A 129 -3.95 6.50 -17.42
C VAL A 129 -4.59 6.13 -18.76
N LYS A 130 -3.76 5.69 -19.68
CA LYS A 130 -4.17 5.22 -21.00
C LYS A 130 -3.65 3.81 -21.22
N VAL A 131 -4.41 3.08 -22.02
CA VAL A 131 -4.02 1.78 -22.53
C VAL A 131 -3.47 1.99 -23.93
N GLN A 132 -2.29 1.42 -24.21
CA GLN A 132 -1.65 1.44 -25.52
C GLN A 132 -1.27 0.01 -25.91
N PRO A 133 -1.29 -0.36 -27.21
CA PRO A 133 -0.75 -1.65 -27.64
C PRO A 133 0.68 -1.83 -27.13
N ALA A 134 1.00 -2.99 -26.57
CA ALA A 134 2.38 -3.30 -26.27
C ALA A 134 3.10 -3.71 -27.55
N VAL A 135 4.33 -3.26 -27.70
CA VAL A 135 5.16 -3.55 -28.86
C VAL A 135 6.46 -4.16 -28.36
N THR A 136 6.89 -5.24 -29.00
CA THR A 136 8.24 -5.78 -28.85
C THR A 136 9.06 -5.42 -30.07
N LEU A 137 10.37 -5.25 -29.89
CA LEU A 137 11.30 -5.17 -31.02
C LEU A 137 11.69 -6.58 -31.39
N ALA A 138 11.36 -7.02 -32.60
CA ALA A 138 11.77 -8.30 -33.13
C ALA A 138 12.92 -8.08 -34.10
N GLU A 139 14.02 -8.77 -33.85
CA GLU A 139 15.16 -8.78 -34.76
C GLU A 139 14.75 -9.45 -36.07
N THR A 140 15.11 -8.80 -37.17
CA THR A 140 15.14 -9.43 -38.49
C THR A 140 16.59 -9.73 -38.85
N ASP A 141 16.81 -10.55 -39.87
CA ASP A 141 18.17 -10.84 -40.32
C ASP A 141 18.78 -9.70 -41.17
N ASN A 142 17.99 -8.67 -41.50
CA ASN A 142 18.37 -7.61 -42.44
C ASN A 142 18.07 -6.20 -41.88
N CYS A 143 18.82 -5.20 -42.33
CA CYS A 143 18.54 -3.80 -42.04
C CYS A 143 17.15 -3.40 -42.53
N THR A 144 16.38 -2.70 -41.70
CA THR A 144 15.00 -2.29 -42.01
C THR A 144 14.88 -1.29 -43.16
N GLU A 145 15.94 -0.53 -43.44
CA GLU A 145 15.94 0.51 -44.49
C GLU A 145 16.62 0.07 -45.79
N CYS A 146 17.73 -0.68 -45.70
CA CYS A 146 18.51 -1.05 -46.89
C CYS A 146 18.55 -2.55 -47.19
N GLU A 147 17.93 -3.39 -46.36
CA GLU A 147 17.89 -4.85 -46.51
C GLU A 147 19.27 -5.54 -46.51
N ALA A 148 20.35 -4.85 -46.10
CA ALA A 148 21.65 -5.49 -45.94
C ALA A 148 21.62 -6.47 -44.75
N PRO A 149 22.23 -7.66 -44.85
CA PRO A 149 22.25 -8.63 -43.76
C PRO A 149 22.96 -8.11 -42.50
N ALA A 150 22.55 -8.59 -41.33
CA ALA A 150 23.21 -8.31 -40.06
C ALA A 150 24.71 -8.66 -40.11
N GLY A 151 25.57 -7.76 -39.64
CA GLY A 151 27.02 -7.89 -39.68
C GLY A 151 27.68 -7.53 -41.03
N GLU A 152 26.90 -7.25 -42.08
CA GLU A 152 27.41 -6.70 -43.34
C GLU A 152 27.39 -5.17 -43.35
N LYS A 153 28.07 -4.55 -44.32
CA LYS A 153 28.02 -3.09 -44.49
C LYS A 153 26.67 -2.65 -45.02
N HIS A 154 26.16 -1.55 -44.47
CA HIS A 154 24.99 -0.86 -45.02
C HIS A 154 25.18 -0.51 -46.51
N LYS A 155 24.10 -0.54 -47.28
CA LYS A 155 24.12 -0.05 -48.67
C LYS A 155 24.33 1.46 -48.71
N LYS A 156 24.89 1.96 -49.81
CA LYS A 156 25.07 3.39 -50.05
C LYS A 156 23.72 4.12 -49.95
N ASN A 157 23.64 5.15 -49.12
CA ASN A 157 22.44 5.94 -48.79
C ASN A 157 21.41 5.26 -47.87
N CYS A 158 21.83 4.29 -47.03
CA CYS A 158 20.97 3.78 -45.98
C CYS A 158 20.65 4.88 -44.95
N LEU A 159 19.37 5.15 -44.71
CA LEU A 159 18.92 6.17 -43.76
C LEU A 159 19.28 5.82 -42.31
N MET A 160 19.46 4.52 -41.97
CA MET A 160 19.89 4.11 -40.63
C MET A 160 21.25 4.66 -40.23
N LEU A 161 22.16 4.92 -41.18
CA LEU A 161 23.46 5.54 -40.89
C LEU A 161 23.34 7.04 -40.55
N GLU A 162 22.27 7.69 -40.99
CA GLU A 162 21.98 9.09 -40.66
C GLU A 162 21.23 9.19 -39.31
N ASP A 163 20.27 8.28 -39.07
CA ASP A 163 19.40 8.30 -37.89
C ASP A 163 20.01 7.61 -36.65
N VAL A 164 20.75 6.52 -36.83
CA VAL A 164 21.42 5.77 -35.75
C VAL A 164 22.86 5.42 -36.18
N PRO A 165 23.78 6.40 -36.17
CA PRO A 165 25.15 6.19 -36.60
C PRO A 165 25.83 5.14 -35.73
N ASN A 166 26.50 4.18 -36.35
CA ASN A 166 27.42 3.30 -35.64
C ASN A 166 28.85 3.50 -36.16
N ASP A 167 29.81 3.24 -35.28
CA ASP A 167 31.22 3.47 -35.57
C ASP A 167 31.78 2.46 -36.59
N THR A 168 31.06 1.36 -36.84
CA THR A 168 31.50 0.23 -37.68
C THR A 168 31.01 0.32 -39.13
N GLY A 169 29.92 1.05 -39.39
CA GLY A 169 29.22 1.06 -40.68
C GLY A 169 28.56 -0.29 -41.03
N LEU A 170 28.48 -1.22 -40.08
CA LEU A 170 27.85 -2.53 -40.25
C LEU A 170 26.37 -2.48 -39.86
N VAL A 171 25.59 -3.48 -40.23
CA VAL A 171 24.22 -3.65 -39.76
C VAL A 171 24.26 -4.29 -38.37
N ASP A 172 23.96 -3.50 -37.34
CA ASP A 172 23.90 -3.98 -35.95
C ASP A 172 22.47 -4.47 -35.61
N PRO A 173 22.27 -5.25 -34.52
CA PRO A 173 20.94 -5.75 -34.13
C PRO A 173 19.87 -4.66 -33.97
N GLU A 174 20.26 -3.46 -33.53
CA GLU A 174 19.34 -2.31 -33.43
C GLU A 174 18.86 -1.83 -34.80
N HIS A 175 19.60 -2.10 -35.88
CA HIS A 175 19.25 -1.73 -37.26
C HIS A 175 18.32 -2.74 -37.93
N THR A 176 18.13 -3.91 -37.33
CA THR A 176 17.28 -4.97 -37.87
C THR A 176 15.98 -5.13 -37.10
N ALA A 177 15.79 -4.37 -36.02
CA ALA A 177 14.64 -4.46 -35.15
C ALA A 177 13.39 -3.79 -35.77
N VAL A 178 12.34 -4.58 -35.99
CA VAL A 178 11.01 -4.06 -36.35
C VAL A 178 10.06 -4.10 -35.15
N PRO A 179 9.21 -3.07 -34.97
CA PRO A 179 8.17 -3.11 -33.95
C PRO A 179 7.10 -4.14 -34.33
N LEU A 180 6.94 -5.18 -33.51
CA LEU A 180 5.83 -6.11 -33.58
C LEU A 180 4.86 -5.86 -32.42
N GLU A 181 3.59 -5.64 -32.76
CA GLU A 181 2.54 -5.58 -31.75
C GLU A 181 2.41 -6.94 -31.06
N MET A 182 2.39 -6.91 -29.73
CA MET A 182 2.18 -8.09 -28.92
C MET A 182 0.68 -8.34 -28.78
N ASP A 183 0.19 -9.37 -29.45
CA ASP A 183 -1.22 -9.75 -29.38
C ASP A 183 -1.71 -9.90 -27.92
N ASN A 184 -2.88 -9.33 -27.65
CA ASN A 184 -3.53 -9.34 -26.33
C ASN A 184 -2.68 -8.77 -25.18
N THR A 185 -1.62 -8.02 -25.47
CA THR A 185 -0.79 -7.36 -24.46
C THR A 185 -0.85 -5.85 -24.65
N TRP A 186 -1.12 -5.15 -23.57
CA TRP A 186 -1.28 -3.69 -23.56
C TRP A 186 -0.39 -3.07 -22.51
N GLY A 187 0.20 -1.93 -22.82
CA GLY A 187 0.90 -1.07 -21.87
C GLY A 187 -0.05 -0.07 -21.21
N LEU A 188 -0.01 -0.01 -19.88
CA LEU A 188 -0.61 1.08 -19.12
C LEU A 188 0.40 2.22 -18.99
N VAL A 189 0.03 3.38 -19.50
CA VAL A 189 0.89 4.57 -19.51
C VAL A 189 0.17 5.77 -18.92
N ARG A 190 0.93 6.69 -18.32
CA ARG A 190 0.45 8.00 -17.88
C ARG A 190 1.38 9.12 -18.36
N PRO A 191 0.95 10.40 -18.37
CA PRO A 191 1.89 11.50 -18.47
C PRO A 191 2.98 11.40 -17.39
N HIS A 192 4.24 11.65 -17.76
CA HIS A 192 5.34 11.72 -16.81
C HIS A 192 5.15 12.96 -15.92
N PRO A 193 5.25 12.85 -14.58
CA PRO A 193 5.00 13.96 -13.67
C PRO A 193 5.88 15.19 -13.97
N ASP A 194 7.18 14.97 -14.22
CA ASP A 194 8.13 16.06 -14.49
C ASP A 194 8.25 16.46 -15.97
N ALA A 195 7.62 15.71 -16.88
CA ALA A 195 7.80 15.87 -18.32
C ALA A 195 6.48 15.58 -19.05
N PRO A 196 5.56 16.57 -19.17
CA PRO A 196 4.19 16.35 -19.65
C PRO A 196 4.08 15.72 -21.05
N HIS A 197 5.09 15.91 -21.90
CA HIS A 197 5.16 15.33 -23.25
C HIS A 197 5.68 13.89 -23.27
N ARG A 198 6.25 13.40 -22.15
CA ARG A 198 6.72 12.02 -22.01
C ARG A 198 5.64 11.15 -21.39
N ARG A 199 5.66 9.87 -21.75
CA ARG A 199 4.83 8.84 -21.12
C ARG A 199 5.67 8.05 -20.13
N LYS A 200 5.11 7.80 -18.95
CA LYS A 200 5.64 6.85 -17.96
C LYS A 200 4.88 5.54 -18.11
N PHE A 201 5.60 4.46 -18.36
CA PHE A 201 5.06 3.10 -18.32
C PHE A 201 4.81 2.69 -16.86
N ILE A 202 3.64 2.11 -16.59
CA ILE A 202 3.21 1.65 -15.25
C ILE A 202 3.33 0.13 -15.16
N SER A 203 2.69 -0.58 -16.09
CA SER A 203 2.63 -2.04 -16.13
C SER A 203 2.05 -2.50 -17.47
N SER A 204 2.27 -3.77 -17.81
CA SER A 204 1.49 -4.46 -18.85
C SER A 204 0.18 -5.00 -18.29
N THR A 205 -0.77 -5.27 -19.19
CA THR A 205 -2.06 -5.91 -18.90
C THR A 205 -2.57 -6.66 -20.13
N ASN A 206 -3.45 -7.65 -19.93
CA ASN A 206 -4.12 -8.37 -21.00
C ASN A 206 -5.52 -7.81 -21.31
N SER A 207 -5.84 -6.63 -20.75
CA SER A 207 -7.11 -5.94 -20.94
C SER A 207 -6.90 -4.64 -21.70
N ASN A 208 -7.66 -4.45 -22.77
CA ASN A 208 -7.68 -3.19 -23.51
C ASN A 208 -8.49 -2.08 -22.81
N LYS A 209 -9.12 -2.38 -21.66
CA LYS A 209 -9.96 -1.42 -20.91
C LYS A 209 -9.11 -0.50 -20.04
N VAL A 210 -9.41 0.79 -20.12
CA VAL A 210 -8.78 1.81 -19.27
C VAL A 210 -9.23 1.62 -17.81
N PRO A 211 -8.29 1.54 -16.85
CA PRO A 211 -8.63 1.49 -15.44
C PRO A 211 -9.42 2.72 -14.99
N VAL A 212 -10.37 2.53 -14.08
CA VAL A 212 -11.16 3.62 -13.51
C VAL A 212 -10.23 4.60 -12.76
N PRO A 213 -10.25 5.91 -13.06
CA PRO A 213 -9.45 6.90 -12.35
C PRO A 213 -9.83 6.99 -10.86
N ILE A 214 -8.86 7.30 -10.01
CA ILE A 214 -9.09 7.42 -8.57
C ILE A 214 -10.04 8.57 -8.24
N GLU A 215 -10.10 9.62 -9.08
CA GLU A 215 -10.99 10.76 -8.92
C GLU A 215 -12.46 10.35 -9.04
N VAL A 216 -12.76 9.45 -9.99
CA VAL A 216 -14.11 8.91 -10.18
C VAL A 216 -14.51 8.05 -8.98
N ARG A 217 -13.61 7.21 -8.48
CA ARG A 217 -13.86 6.43 -7.25
C ARG A 217 -13.89 7.30 -5.99
N GLY A 218 -13.19 8.43 -5.99
CA GLY A 218 -13.17 9.40 -4.90
C GLY A 218 -14.54 10.03 -4.62
N GLU A 219 -15.47 9.97 -5.58
CA GLU A 219 -16.88 10.31 -5.37
C GLU A 219 -17.50 9.46 -4.26
N MET A 220 -17.14 8.17 -4.17
CA MET A 220 -17.62 7.28 -3.11
C MET A 220 -17.21 7.78 -1.72
N LEU A 221 -15.92 8.12 -1.56
CA LEU A 221 -15.44 8.70 -0.30
C LEU A 221 -16.11 10.04 0.00
N THR A 222 -16.43 10.84 -1.03
CA THR A 222 -17.12 12.12 -0.84
C THR A 222 -18.52 11.92 -0.30
N SER A 223 -19.26 10.95 -0.84
CA SER A 223 -20.60 10.56 -0.35
C SER A 223 -20.54 10.05 1.09
N ILE A 224 -19.66 9.08 1.38
CA ILE A 224 -19.49 8.53 2.73
C ILE A 224 -19.10 9.64 3.72
N MET A 225 -18.19 10.55 3.32
CA MET A 225 -17.75 11.66 4.16
C MET A 225 -18.89 12.61 4.51
N LYS A 226 -19.82 12.85 3.58
CA LYS A 226 -21.01 13.69 3.81
C LYS A 226 -21.95 13.03 4.84
N ASP A 227 -22.20 11.74 4.70
CA ASP A 227 -23.15 11.01 5.55
C ASP A 227 -22.62 10.79 6.96
N THR A 228 -21.31 10.52 7.09
CA THR A 228 -20.64 10.22 8.36
C THR A 228 -20.01 11.44 9.03
N LYS A 229 -20.00 12.61 8.37
CA LYS A 229 -19.25 13.81 8.77
C LYS A 229 -17.75 13.52 8.98
N ALA A 230 -17.21 12.55 8.24
CA ALA A 230 -15.81 12.19 8.31
C ALA A 230 -14.89 13.34 7.88
N LYS A 231 -13.65 13.27 8.32
CA LYS A 231 -12.59 14.20 7.91
C LYS A 231 -11.64 13.50 6.94
N THR A 232 -10.96 14.24 6.09
CA THR A 232 -9.91 13.66 5.25
C THR A 232 -8.81 13.02 6.10
N GLY A 233 -8.29 11.90 5.61
CA GLY A 233 -7.15 11.19 6.17
C GLY A 233 -5.99 11.14 5.16
N PRO A 234 -5.01 10.25 5.40
CA PRO A 234 -3.86 10.08 4.50
C PRO A 234 -4.25 9.60 3.09
N ALA A 235 -3.45 9.98 2.10
CA ALA A 235 -3.55 9.54 0.71
C ALA A 235 -2.15 9.50 0.08
N GLY A 236 -1.94 8.60 -0.88
CA GLY A 236 -0.66 8.50 -1.57
C GLY A 236 -0.62 7.39 -2.64
N PRO A 237 0.45 7.36 -3.46
CA PRO A 237 0.68 6.28 -4.40
C PRO A 237 1.10 4.99 -3.68
N LEU A 238 0.87 3.85 -4.31
CA LEU A 238 1.26 2.53 -3.82
C LEU A 238 1.97 1.75 -4.93
N TRP A 239 2.88 0.87 -4.52
CA TRP A 239 3.55 -0.11 -5.39
C TRP A 239 4.16 0.51 -6.65
N ASN A 240 4.95 1.59 -6.48
CA ASN A 240 5.59 2.33 -7.58
C ASN A 240 4.57 2.83 -8.62
N ASP A 241 3.55 3.56 -8.16
CA ASP A 241 2.46 4.14 -8.97
C ASP A 241 1.56 3.13 -9.69
N LYS A 242 1.59 1.85 -9.30
CA LYS A 242 0.66 0.82 -9.84
C LYS A 242 -0.72 0.87 -9.18
N ALA A 243 -0.82 1.56 -8.04
CA ALA A 243 -2.06 1.85 -7.37
C ALA A 243 -1.94 3.18 -6.61
N ALA A 244 -3.06 3.63 -6.06
CA ALA A 244 -3.12 4.75 -5.15
C ALA A 244 -4.16 4.48 -4.07
N PHE A 245 -4.04 5.17 -2.94
CA PHE A 245 -5.07 5.14 -1.90
C PHE A 245 -5.44 6.55 -1.44
N ALA A 246 -6.66 6.67 -0.95
CA ALA A 246 -7.13 7.83 -0.21
C ALA A 246 -8.01 7.38 0.94
N SER A 247 -8.03 8.12 2.04
CA SER A 247 -8.82 7.75 3.21
C SER A 247 -9.58 8.91 3.83
N ILE A 248 -10.64 8.55 4.55
CA ILE A 248 -11.40 9.44 5.44
C ILE A 248 -11.42 8.83 6.85
N ARG A 249 -11.45 9.69 7.87
CA ARG A 249 -11.48 9.34 9.29
C ARG A 249 -12.87 9.61 9.85
N ILE A 250 -13.49 8.57 10.40
CA ILE A 250 -14.79 8.65 11.07
C ILE A 250 -14.60 9.44 12.38
N PRO A 251 -15.48 10.43 12.69
CA PRO A 251 -15.20 11.39 13.76
C PRO A 251 -15.39 10.83 15.16
N GLU A 252 -16.25 9.83 15.34
CA GLU A 252 -16.52 9.20 16.62
C GLU A 252 -15.67 7.93 16.77
N PRO A 253 -14.62 7.95 17.63
CA PRO A 253 -13.83 6.77 17.88
C PRO A 253 -14.59 5.79 18.76
N LEU A 254 -14.32 4.50 18.59
CA LEU A 254 -14.71 3.50 19.56
C LEU A 254 -13.85 3.66 20.83
N MET A 255 -14.50 3.74 21.99
CA MET A 255 -13.84 3.77 23.29
C MET A 255 -13.80 2.36 23.89
N VAL A 256 -12.75 1.60 23.62
CA VAL A 256 -12.62 0.24 24.15
C VAL A 256 -12.48 0.30 25.67
N GLY A 257 -13.35 -0.42 26.39
CA GLY A 257 -13.41 -0.37 27.85
C GLY A 257 -13.77 1.01 28.41
N GLY A 258 -14.34 1.88 27.57
CA GLY A 258 -14.62 3.29 27.89
C GLY A 258 -13.38 4.19 28.00
N LYS A 259 -12.17 3.68 27.71
CA LYS A 259 -10.91 4.39 28.01
C LYS A 259 -9.91 4.43 26.86
N ASP A 260 -9.94 3.47 25.94
CA ASP A 260 -8.93 3.35 24.89
C ASP A 260 -9.50 3.65 23.50
N PRO A 261 -9.21 4.84 22.92
CA PRO A 261 -9.79 5.27 21.65
C PRO A 261 -9.19 4.56 20.43
N VAL A 262 -10.06 3.98 19.62
CA VAL A 262 -9.78 3.43 18.29
C VAL A 262 -10.59 4.19 17.25
N GLU A 263 -9.93 4.88 16.32
CA GLU A 263 -10.58 5.53 15.19
C GLU A 263 -10.80 4.54 14.04
N PHE A 264 -11.89 4.71 13.30
CA PHE A 264 -12.11 3.97 12.06
C PHE A 264 -11.77 4.84 10.85
N ARG A 265 -11.07 4.25 9.89
CA ARG A 265 -10.81 4.85 8.58
C ARG A 265 -11.50 4.06 7.50
N VAL A 266 -12.10 4.78 6.56
CA VAL A 266 -12.54 4.20 5.29
C VAL A 266 -11.48 4.53 4.26
N VAL A 267 -10.85 3.50 3.70
CA VAL A 267 -9.72 3.61 2.77
C VAL A 267 -10.16 3.11 1.41
N LEU A 268 -10.15 4.00 0.42
CA LEU A 268 -10.27 3.64 -0.98
C LEU A 268 -8.89 3.27 -1.52
N LEU A 269 -8.74 2.05 -2.00
CA LEU A 269 -7.57 1.57 -2.73
C LEU A 269 -7.95 1.44 -4.20
N ASN A 270 -7.33 2.25 -5.06
CA ASN A 270 -7.51 2.20 -6.51
C ASN A 270 -6.30 1.51 -7.17
N SER A 271 -6.50 0.27 -7.61
CA SER A 271 -5.50 -0.47 -8.38
C SER A 271 -5.63 -0.17 -9.87
N LEU A 272 -4.51 0.08 -10.54
CA LEU A 272 -4.47 0.22 -12.00
C LEU A 272 -4.15 -1.10 -12.71
N VAL A 273 -3.70 -2.10 -11.98
CA VAL A 273 -3.24 -3.39 -12.54
C VAL A 273 -4.27 -4.48 -12.29
N THR A 274 -4.42 -5.39 -13.25
CA THR A 274 -5.42 -6.47 -13.19
C THR A 274 -5.12 -7.52 -12.11
N ALA A 275 -3.86 -7.66 -11.71
CA ALA A 275 -3.44 -8.59 -10.65
C ALA A 275 -3.99 -8.23 -9.26
N ARG A 276 -4.51 -7.01 -9.06
CA ARG A 276 -5.07 -6.54 -7.79
C ARG A 276 -6.37 -5.79 -8.03
N SER A 277 -7.43 -6.17 -7.34
CA SER A 277 -8.70 -5.44 -7.38
C SER A 277 -8.58 -4.10 -6.65
N SER A 278 -9.34 -3.11 -7.14
CA SER A 278 -9.64 -1.92 -6.34
C SER A 278 -10.57 -2.30 -5.20
N LYS A 279 -10.41 -1.67 -4.03
CA LYS A 279 -11.12 -2.04 -2.80
C LYS A 279 -11.55 -0.82 -2.01
N LEU A 280 -12.63 -0.97 -1.25
CA LEU A 280 -12.94 -0.09 -0.13
C LEU A 280 -12.70 -0.88 1.16
N ILE A 281 -11.84 -0.38 2.04
CA ILE A 281 -11.35 -1.07 3.24
C ILE A 281 -11.74 -0.27 4.49
N ILE A 282 -12.23 -0.95 5.51
CA ILE A 282 -12.42 -0.41 6.85
C ILE A 282 -11.17 -0.75 7.67
N SER A 283 -10.48 0.27 8.17
CA SER A 283 -9.21 0.13 8.88
C SER A 283 -9.30 0.80 10.26
N PRO A 284 -9.36 0.02 11.35
CA PRO A 284 -9.25 0.56 12.71
C PRO A 284 -7.80 0.98 12.99
N VAL A 285 -7.65 2.11 13.67
CA VAL A 285 -6.36 2.68 14.08
C VAL A 285 -6.44 3.10 15.53
N ARG A 286 -5.54 2.58 16.37
CA ARG A 286 -5.46 3.01 17.77
C ARG A 286 -4.85 4.41 17.86
N VAL A 287 -5.54 5.34 18.50
CA VAL A 287 -5.10 6.75 18.54
C VAL A 287 -3.81 6.94 19.36
N ALA A 288 -3.69 6.24 20.49
CA ALA A 288 -2.56 6.41 21.40
C ALA A 288 -1.22 5.92 20.83
N THR A 289 -1.22 4.86 20.02
CA THR A 289 0.01 4.27 19.44
C THR A 289 0.12 4.44 17.93
N GLN A 290 -0.93 4.92 17.28
CA GLN A 290 -1.02 5.04 15.83
C GLN A 290 -0.73 3.70 15.14
N THR A 291 -1.32 2.62 15.66
CA THR A 291 -1.18 1.26 15.13
C THR A 291 -2.45 0.86 14.41
N VAL A 292 -2.30 0.27 13.22
CA VAL A 292 -3.43 -0.29 12.46
C VAL A 292 -3.79 -1.68 12.99
N HIS A 293 -5.08 -2.01 12.99
CA HIS A 293 -5.58 -3.34 13.34
C HIS A 293 -5.86 -4.15 12.06
N PRO A 294 -5.01 -5.14 11.70
CA PRO A 294 -5.22 -5.94 10.49
C PRO A 294 -6.23 -7.06 10.75
N VAL A 295 -7.47 -6.66 11.03
CA VAL A 295 -8.51 -7.56 11.53
C VAL A 295 -9.42 -8.00 10.39
N GLU A 296 -9.48 -9.31 10.19
CA GLU A 296 -10.43 -9.94 9.27
C GLU A 296 -11.30 -10.92 10.06
N PHE A 297 -12.61 -10.71 10.01
CA PHE A 297 -13.58 -11.66 10.56
C PHE A 297 -14.07 -12.58 9.44
N LEU A 298 -14.22 -13.87 9.75
CA LEU A 298 -14.65 -14.87 8.77
C LEU A 298 -15.99 -14.52 8.12
N LYS A 299 -16.92 -13.94 8.89
CA LYS A 299 -18.27 -13.55 8.45
C LYS A 299 -18.39 -12.08 8.08
N CYS A 300 -17.36 -11.26 8.36
CA CYS A 300 -17.35 -9.83 8.11
C CYS A 300 -15.93 -9.42 7.67
N PRO A 301 -15.59 -9.61 6.38
CA PRO A 301 -14.30 -9.13 5.86
C PRO A 301 -14.24 -7.62 6.04
N ASN A 302 -13.05 -7.06 6.22
CA ASN A 302 -12.89 -5.62 6.39
C ASN A 302 -12.97 -4.82 5.08
N HIS A 303 -13.39 -5.43 3.96
CA HIS A 303 -13.38 -4.77 2.66
C HIS A 303 -14.41 -5.31 1.69
N ILE A 304 -14.74 -4.49 0.69
CA ILE A 304 -15.42 -4.90 -0.53
C ILE A 304 -14.51 -4.69 -1.75
N ASN A 305 -14.67 -5.56 -2.75
CA ASN A 305 -14.05 -5.36 -4.06
C ASN A 305 -14.92 -4.44 -4.90
N LEU A 306 -14.28 -3.49 -5.58
CA LEU A 306 -14.95 -2.56 -6.47
C LEU A 306 -14.90 -3.08 -7.91
N SER A 307 -15.95 -2.75 -8.67
CA SER A 307 -16.05 -3.12 -10.08
C SER A 307 -14.89 -2.55 -10.90
N ALA A 308 -14.42 -3.33 -11.87
CA ALA A 308 -13.29 -2.93 -12.73
C ALA A 308 -13.69 -1.89 -13.80
N THR A 309 -14.98 -1.66 -14.00
CA THR A 309 -15.54 -0.76 -15.03
C THR A 309 -16.23 0.42 -14.38
N ASP A 310 -16.19 1.57 -15.04
CA ASP A 310 -16.88 2.76 -14.56
C ASP A 310 -18.38 2.72 -14.90
N ASP A 311 -19.23 2.63 -13.86
CA ASP A 311 -20.68 2.53 -13.98
C ASP A 311 -21.33 3.24 -12.78
N ALA A 312 -22.17 4.26 -13.05
CA ALA A 312 -22.71 5.13 -12.01
C ALA A 312 -23.64 4.39 -11.03
N ASP A 313 -24.50 3.51 -11.53
CA ASP A 313 -25.45 2.75 -10.70
C ASP A 313 -24.71 1.76 -9.80
N LYS A 314 -23.64 1.14 -10.33
CA LYS A 314 -22.75 0.31 -9.53
C LYS A 314 -22.01 1.11 -8.47
N ARG A 315 -21.50 2.31 -8.78
CA ARG A 315 -20.83 3.16 -7.77
C ARG A 315 -21.77 3.52 -6.63
N ILE A 316 -23.04 3.82 -6.91
CA ILE A 316 -24.05 4.07 -5.86
C ILE A 316 -24.22 2.82 -5.00
N THR A 317 -24.41 1.65 -5.62
CA THR A 317 -24.59 0.38 -4.92
C THR A 317 -23.36 0.01 -4.07
N GLU A 318 -22.16 0.17 -4.61
CA GLU A 318 -20.89 -0.08 -3.92
C GLU A 318 -20.69 0.91 -2.76
N THR A 319 -21.14 2.16 -2.90
CA THR A 319 -21.07 3.16 -1.83
C THR A 319 -21.99 2.78 -0.68
N SER A 320 -23.25 2.42 -0.96
CA SER A 320 -24.20 1.93 0.06
C SER A 320 -23.68 0.67 0.75
N THR A 321 -23.17 -0.30 -0.03
CA THR A 321 -22.54 -1.51 0.52
C THR A 321 -21.34 -1.18 1.41
N GLY A 322 -20.55 -0.17 1.05
CA GLY A 322 -19.43 0.31 1.85
C GLY A 322 -19.86 0.93 3.18
N LEU A 323 -20.98 1.66 3.22
CA LEU A 323 -21.57 2.20 4.45
C LEU A 323 -22.10 1.07 5.34
N ASP A 324 -22.85 0.12 4.78
CA ASP A 324 -23.35 -1.05 5.51
C ASP A 324 -22.19 -1.87 6.10
N LEU A 325 -21.12 -2.02 5.33
CA LEU A 325 -19.89 -2.66 5.79
C LEU A 325 -19.25 -1.89 6.94
N LEU A 326 -19.12 -0.56 6.85
CA LEU A 326 -18.58 0.27 7.93
C LEU A 326 -19.33 0.03 9.24
N HIS A 327 -20.67 0.08 9.21
CA HIS A 327 -21.49 -0.14 10.40
C HIS A 327 -21.34 -1.56 10.96
N THR A 328 -21.50 -2.56 10.10
CA THR A 328 -21.41 -3.97 10.49
C THR A 328 -20.02 -4.30 11.05
N TYR A 329 -18.97 -3.90 10.35
CA TYR A 329 -17.60 -4.17 10.76
C TYR A 329 -17.26 -3.45 12.08
N THR A 330 -17.72 -2.21 12.28
CA THR A 330 -17.53 -1.47 13.53
C THR A 330 -18.17 -2.22 14.70
N GLN A 331 -19.36 -2.78 14.52
CA GLN A 331 -20.01 -3.60 15.56
C GLN A 331 -19.18 -4.85 15.88
N TRP A 332 -18.79 -5.63 14.88
CA TRP A 332 -17.98 -6.85 15.05
C TRP A 332 -16.65 -6.56 15.74
N PHE A 333 -16.00 -5.46 15.35
CA PHE A 333 -14.76 -5.00 15.98
C PHE A 333 -14.99 -4.59 17.43
N THR A 334 -16.06 -3.84 17.71
CA THR A 334 -16.43 -3.42 19.07
C THR A 334 -16.62 -4.62 19.99
N GLU A 335 -17.46 -5.58 19.60
CA GLU A 335 -17.70 -6.79 20.38
C GLU A 335 -16.40 -7.57 20.67
N SER A 336 -15.53 -7.68 19.67
CA SER A 336 -14.24 -8.37 19.81
C SER A 336 -13.28 -7.62 20.74
N ALA A 337 -13.19 -6.30 20.60
CA ALA A 337 -12.31 -5.46 21.40
C ALA A 337 -12.75 -5.42 22.87
N GLU A 338 -14.06 -5.29 23.13
CA GLU A 338 -14.62 -5.33 24.47
C GLU A 338 -14.42 -6.70 25.14
N ALA A 339 -14.59 -7.80 24.40
CA ALA A 339 -14.32 -9.14 24.91
C ALA A 339 -12.84 -9.31 25.31
N LEU A 340 -11.91 -8.79 24.50
CA LEU A 340 -10.47 -8.82 24.81
C LEU A 340 -10.12 -7.92 26.01
N TYR A 341 -10.80 -6.78 26.15
CA TYR A 341 -10.59 -5.88 27.27
C TYR A 341 -11.11 -6.50 28.58
N ALA A 342 -12.26 -7.17 28.55
CA ALA A 342 -12.84 -7.83 29.72
C ALA A 342 -12.01 -9.01 30.25
N ARG A 343 -11.14 -9.62 29.42
CA ARG A 343 -10.27 -10.73 29.82
C ARG A 343 -8.93 -10.22 30.32
N THR A 344 -8.68 -10.32 31.63
CA THR A 344 -7.33 -10.19 32.20
C THR A 344 -6.46 -11.37 31.78
N LEU A 345 -5.13 -11.26 31.72
CA LEU A 345 -4.21 -12.36 31.43
C LEU A 345 -3.23 -12.59 32.58
N THR A 346 -2.85 -13.84 32.82
CA THR A 346 -1.74 -14.14 33.73
C THR A 346 -0.39 -13.82 33.08
N ALA A 347 0.66 -13.69 33.90
CA ALA A 347 2.02 -13.49 33.40
C ALA A 347 2.50 -14.64 32.49
N ASP A 348 2.07 -15.88 32.79
CA ASP A 348 2.39 -17.07 31.99
C ASP A 348 1.66 -17.05 30.64
N GLU A 349 0.37 -16.72 30.63
CA GLU A 349 -0.41 -16.57 29.38
C GLU A 349 0.19 -15.49 28.49
N PHE A 350 0.56 -14.35 29.08
CA PHE A 350 1.22 -13.26 28.36
C PHE A 350 2.60 -13.67 27.83
N SER A 351 3.39 -14.40 28.62
CA SER A 351 4.71 -14.89 28.20
C SER A 351 4.59 -15.89 27.05
N GLN A 352 3.61 -16.79 27.08
CA GLN A 352 3.33 -17.72 25.99
C GLN A 352 2.90 -16.99 24.72
N PHE A 353 2.04 -15.97 24.83
CA PHE A 353 1.66 -15.11 23.72
C PHE A 353 2.88 -14.45 23.07
N CYS A 354 3.75 -13.84 23.88
CA CYS A 354 4.97 -13.20 23.43
C CYS A 354 5.94 -14.16 22.73
N ASN A 355 6.18 -15.34 23.33
CA ASN A 355 7.09 -16.35 22.78
C ASN A 355 6.56 -17.02 21.52
N THR A 356 5.23 -17.08 21.36
CA THR A 356 4.62 -17.58 20.12
C THR A 356 4.77 -16.55 18.99
N LEU A 357 4.60 -15.27 19.29
CA LEU A 357 4.72 -14.19 18.31
C LEU A 357 6.17 -13.93 17.90
N PHE A 358 7.08 -13.93 18.86
CA PHE A 358 8.52 -13.74 18.65
C PHE A 358 9.28 -14.91 19.28
N PRO A 359 9.42 -16.05 18.56
CA PRO A 359 10.19 -17.19 19.06
C PRO A 359 11.62 -16.81 19.42
N TYR A 360 12.15 -17.43 20.47
CA TYR A 360 13.55 -17.25 20.85
C TYR A 360 14.45 -17.75 19.72
N PRO A 361 15.45 -16.96 19.26
CA PRO A 361 16.30 -17.32 18.12
C PRO A 361 17.29 -18.47 18.41
N GLY A 362 17.25 -19.07 19.60
CA GLY A 362 18.16 -20.11 20.04
C GLY A 362 19.53 -19.57 20.48
N ASP A 363 20.29 -20.41 21.17
CA ASP A 363 21.62 -20.05 21.68
C ASP A 363 22.66 -19.96 20.56
N THR A 364 22.39 -20.59 19.42
CA THR A 364 23.18 -20.49 18.19
C THR A 364 22.86 -19.23 17.36
N GLY A 365 21.82 -18.47 17.73
CA GLY A 365 21.50 -17.19 17.09
C GLY A 365 22.64 -16.18 17.20
N THR A 366 22.63 -15.14 16.36
CA THR A 366 23.60 -14.05 16.52
C THR A 366 23.29 -13.25 17.79
N HIS A 367 24.31 -12.65 18.40
CA HIS A 367 24.13 -11.78 19.57
C HIS A 367 23.08 -10.68 19.28
N ALA A 368 23.17 -10.04 18.11
CA ALA A 368 22.21 -9.04 17.67
C ALA A 368 20.76 -9.55 17.66
N LYS A 369 20.50 -10.77 17.16
CA LYS A 369 19.16 -11.38 17.15
C LYS A 369 18.64 -11.63 18.56
N ARG A 370 19.47 -12.16 19.47
CA ARG A 370 19.08 -12.37 20.88
C ARG A 370 18.78 -11.06 21.60
N THR A 371 19.63 -10.05 21.45
CA THR A 371 19.41 -8.73 22.04
C THR A 371 18.12 -8.09 21.52
N ARG A 372 17.87 -8.20 20.21
CA ARG A 372 16.65 -7.67 19.59
C ARG A 372 15.39 -8.37 20.09
N HIS A 373 15.42 -9.70 20.17
CA HIS A 373 14.35 -10.49 20.77
C HIS A 373 14.07 -10.03 22.21
N GLN A 374 15.11 -9.94 23.05
CA GLN A 374 14.96 -9.49 24.44
C GLN A 374 14.37 -8.08 24.53
N MET A 375 14.78 -7.16 23.64
CA MET A 375 14.20 -5.82 23.54
C MET A 375 12.69 -5.88 23.21
N CYS A 376 12.28 -6.67 22.20
CA CYS A 376 10.87 -6.82 21.84
C CYS A 376 10.04 -7.36 23.01
N ILE A 377 10.49 -8.44 23.66
CA ILE A 377 9.78 -9.03 24.80
C ILE A 377 9.69 -8.04 25.97
N ASN A 378 10.79 -7.34 26.28
CA ASN A 378 10.80 -6.35 27.37
C ASN A 378 9.87 -5.17 27.09
N LEU A 379 9.84 -4.64 25.86
CA LEU A 379 8.94 -3.56 25.47
C LEU A 379 7.48 -3.98 25.57
N MET A 380 7.14 -5.17 25.06
CA MET A 380 5.79 -5.70 25.20
C MET A 380 5.39 -5.85 26.66
N ARG A 381 6.28 -6.37 27.51
CA ARG A 381 6.01 -6.52 28.95
C ARG A 381 5.78 -5.19 29.65
N ILE A 382 6.63 -4.18 29.41
CA ILE A 382 6.47 -2.83 29.97
C ILE A 382 5.10 -2.24 29.60
N MET A 383 4.69 -2.39 28.33
CA MET A 383 3.38 -1.92 27.86
C MET A 383 2.22 -2.72 28.47
N PHE A 384 2.32 -4.05 28.52
CA PHE A 384 1.29 -4.91 29.10
C PHE A 384 1.06 -4.64 30.59
N GLU A 385 2.13 -4.36 31.34
CA GLU A 385 2.08 -4.00 32.76
C GLU A 385 1.60 -2.56 33.02
N GLY A 386 1.30 -1.77 31.96
CA GLY A 386 0.82 -0.40 32.11
C GLY A 386 1.89 0.59 32.60
N LYS A 387 3.17 0.27 32.42
CA LYS A 387 4.30 1.12 32.87
C LYS A 387 4.54 2.34 31.97
N VAL A 388 3.74 2.50 30.92
CA VAL A 388 3.72 3.67 30.04
C VAL A 388 2.30 4.22 29.96
N ASP A 389 2.20 5.53 29.89
CA ASP A 389 0.95 6.30 29.84
C ASP A 389 -0.02 5.80 28.77
N ILE A 390 0.50 5.49 27.58
CA ILE A 390 -0.27 5.00 26.44
C ILE A 390 -0.93 3.63 26.68
N THR A 391 -0.61 2.88 27.73
CA THR A 391 -1.23 1.56 28.00
C THR A 391 -1.73 1.38 29.43
N GLU A 392 -1.60 2.40 30.29
CA GLU A 392 -2.02 2.36 31.70
C GLU A 392 -3.47 1.86 31.86
N ASN A 393 -4.38 2.36 31.04
CA ASN A 393 -5.81 2.05 31.13
C ASN A 393 -6.22 0.67 30.60
N ILE A 394 -5.31 -0.04 29.94
CA ILE A 394 -5.55 -1.36 29.33
C ILE A 394 -4.61 -2.44 29.89
N ALA A 395 -3.88 -2.11 30.96
CA ALA A 395 -2.88 -2.96 31.57
C ALA A 395 -3.47 -4.30 32.04
N GLY A 396 -2.71 -5.38 31.86
CA GLY A 396 -3.09 -6.72 32.30
C GLY A 396 -4.20 -7.39 31.49
N THR A 397 -4.79 -6.74 30.50
CA THR A 397 -5.88 -7.30 29.67
C THR A 397 -5.36 -7.98 28.39
N ALA A 398 -6.13 -8.88 27.79
CA ALA A 398 -5.81 -9.46 26.49
C ALA A 398 -5.79 -8.37 25.40
N TRP A 399 -6.63 -7.34 25.53
CA TRP A 399 -6.54 -6.13 24.70
C TRP A 399 -5.20 -5.41 24.87
N GLY A 400 -4.75 -5.22 26.11
CA GLY A 400 -3.43 -4.64 26.42
C GLY A 400 -2.27 -5.44 25.83
N ALA A 401 -2.32 -6.77 25.92
CA ALA A 401 -1.32 -7.64 25.30
C ALA A 401 -1.28 -7.50 23.77
N LEU A 402 -2.46 -7.43 23.13
CA LEU A 402 -2.56 -7.16 21.69
C LEU A 402 -1.98 -5.79 21.32
N GLN A 403 -2.32 -4.72 22.04
CA GLN A 403 -1.80 -3.38 21.73
C GLN A 403 -0.29 -3.30 21.92
N ALA A 404 0.25 -3.96 22.95
CA ALA A 404 1.68 -4.06 23.17
C ALA A 404 2.39 -4.74 21.98
N ALA A 405 1.85 -5.85 21.49
CA ALA A 405 2.36 -6.55 20.32
C ALA A 405 2.29 -5.69 19.05
N LEU A 406 1.12 -5.12 18.73
CA LEU A 406 0.96 -4.28 17.53
C LEU A 406 1.90 -3.08 17.55
N THR A 407 2.10 -2.48 18.72
CA THR A 407 3.05 -1.36 18.89
C THR A 407 4.47 -1.80 18.61
N VAL A 408 4.93 -2.94 19.15
CA VAL A 408 6.27 -3.46 18.82
C VAL A 408 6.39 -3.77 17.33
N CYS A 409 5.44 -4.49 16.74
CA CYS A 409 5.49 -4.90 15.32
C CYS A 409 5.49 -3.72 14.34
N GLN A 410 4.80 -2.62 14.67
CA GLN A 410 4.59 -1.53 13.72
C GLN A 410 5.46 -0.32 14.01
N GLN A 411 5.73 0.00 15.28
CA GLN A 411 6.46 1.21 15.65
C GLN A 411 7.97 0.96 15.84
N PHE A 412 8.39 -0.28 16.07
CA PHE A 412 9.79 -0.62 16.30
C PHE A 412 10.35 -1.54 15.21
N ASP A 413 11.66 -1.43 14.97
CA ASP A 413 12.38 -2.14 13.91
C ASP A 413 12.59 -3.64 14.21
N THR A 414 11.59 -4.51 14.11
CA THR A 414 11.69 -5.87 14.65
C THR A 414 12.77 -6.74 14.02
N GLU A 415 13.21 -6.41 12.80
CA GLU A 415 14.27 -7.09 12.05
C GLU A 415 15.30 -6.08 11.54
N THR A 416 16.59 -6.39 11.64
CA THR A 416 17.64 -5.42 11.27
C THR A 416 17.52 -4.95 9.81
N GLY A 417 17.39 -3.64 9.62
CA GLY A 417 17.42 -2.99 8.30
C GLY A 417 16.03 -2.76 7.69
N GLU A 418 14.95 -3.03 8.42
CA GLU A 418 13.59 -2.78 7.95
C GLU A 418 13.26 -1.28 7.97
N THR A 419 12.84 -0.75 6.82
CA THR A 419 12.44 0.66 6.74
C THR A 419 11.04 0.88 7.33
N GLU A 420 10.68 2.13 7.67
CA GLU A 420 9.32 2.44 8.13
C GLU A 420 8.26 2.11 7.07
N THR A 421 8.62 2.27 5.79
CA THR A 421 7.78 1.94 4.64
C THR A 421 7.57 0.44 4.55
N ASP A 422 8.63 -0.37 4.69
CA ASP A 422 8.52 -1.84 4.68
C ASP A 422 7.59 -2.32 5.79
N ARG A 423 7.74 -1.81 7.02
CA ARG A 423 6.82 -2.11 8.13
C ARG A 423 5.38 -1.75 7.82
N ALA A 424 5.15 -0.58 7.23
CA ALA A 424 3.81 -0.14 6.86
C ALA A 424 3.18 -1.04 5.78
N MET A 425 3.98 -1.43 4.77
CA MET A 425 3.56 -2.37 3.73
C MET A 425 3.25 -3.76 4.30
N THR A 426 4.08 -4.25 5.23
CA THR A 426 3.87 -5.51 5.94
C THR A 426 2.57 -5.46 6.73
N ALA A 427 2.38 -4.44 7.56
CA ALA A 427 1.19 -4.30 8.40
C ALA A 427 -0.13 -4.27 7.61
N LEU A 428 -0.14 -3.62 6.44
CA LEU A 428 -1.36 -3.39 5.65
C LEU A 428 -1.66 -4.46 4.61
N PHE A 429 -0.63 -4.99 3.93
CA PHE A 429 -0.83 -5.75 2.68
C PHE A 429 -0.26 -7.17 2.70
N THR A 430 0.51 -7.53 3.72
CA THR A 430 1.14 -8.85 3.77
C THR A 430 0.23 -9.83 4.52
N ASP A 431 -0.11 -10.93 3.86
CA ASP A 431 -0.94 -11.99 4.45
C ASP A 431 -0.10 -13.04 5.19
N LYS A 432 1.01 -13.48 4.60
CA LYS A 432 1.90 -14.50 5.16
C LYS A 432 2.99 -13.86 6.01
N ASN A 433 3.27 -14.44 7.18
CA ASN A 433 4.31 -13.96 8.10
C ASN A 433 4.11 -12.51 8.57
N ASN A 434 2.89 -11.99 8.56
CA ASN A 434 2.58 -10.68 9.12
C ASN A 434 2.39 -10.79 10.64
N PRO A 435 3.34 -10.30 11.45
CA PRO A 435 3.28 -10.47 12.90
C PRO A 435 2.09 -9.73 13.51
N SER A 436 1.60 -8.65 12.89
CA SER A 436 0.39 -7.96 13.37
C SER A 436 -0.87 -8.80 13.18
N LYS A 437 -1.00 -9.51 12.05
CA LYS A 437 -2.11 -10.47 11.82
C LYS A 437 -1.99 -11.66 12.77
N THR A 438 -0.78 -12.20 12.97
CA THR A 438 -0.54 -13.29 13.93
C THR A 438 -0.89 -12.86 15.36
N ALA A 439 -0.49 -11.67 15.79
CA ALA A 439 -0.82 -11.13 17.12
C ALA A 439 -2.34 -11.06 17.34
N TRP A 440 -3.10 -10.59 16.34
CA TRP A 440 -4.56 -10.60 16.39
C TRP A 440 -5.15 -12.01 16.52
N GLN A 441 -4.69 -12.95 15.69
CA GLN A 441 -5.16 -14.34 15.73
C GLN A 441 -4.87 -15.01 17.07
N LEU A 442 -3.70 -14.76 17.66
CA LEU A 442 -3.34 -15.25 18.99
C LEU A 442 -4.21 -14.62 20.08
N ALA A 443 -4.40 -13.29 20.05
CA ALA A 443 -5.23 -12.59 21.02
C ALA A 443 -6.67 -13.11 21.00
N ARG A 444 -7.24 -13.35 19.80
CA ARG A 444 -8.57 -13.95 19.67
C ARG A 444 -8.71 -15.31 20.32
N ARG A 445 -7.64 -16.09 20.54
CA ARG A 445 -7.76 -17.39 21.22
C ARG A 445 -8.09 -17.26 22.71
N PHE A 446 -7.85 -16.09 23.31
CA PHE A 446 -8.23 -15.82 24.69
C PHE A 446 -9.74 -15.65 24.88
N VAL A 447 -10.47 -15.39 23.80
CA VAL A 447 -11.89 -15.04 23.83
C VAL A 447 -12.66 -15.90 22.82
N LYS A 448 -13.78 -16.49 23.24
CA LYS A 448 -14.67 -17.20 22.31
C LYS A 448 -15.52 -16.18 21.54
N VAL A 449 -14.94 -15.54 20.53
CA VAL A 449 -15.66 -14.61 19.66
C VAL A 449 -16.00 -15.31 18.34
N SER A 450 -17.30 -15.31 18.01
CA SER A 450 -18.01 -16.04 16.94
C SER A 450 -17.55 -15.83 15.49
#